data_AF-A0A9X8VGT7-F1
#
_entry.id   AF-A0A9X8VGT7-F1
#
_cell.length_a   1.000
_cell.length_b   1.000
_cell.length_c   1.000
_cell.angle_alpha   90.00
_cell.angle_beta   90.00
_cell.angle_gamma   90.00
#
_symmetry.space_group_name_H-M   'P 1'
#
loop_
_entity.id
_entity.type
_entity.pdbx_description
1 polymer ?
#
loop_
_entity_poly.entity_id
_entity_poly.type
_entity_poly.pdbx_seq_one_letter_code
_entity_poly.pdbx_strand_id
1 'polypeptide(L)'
;VMYLFLQNFRATLIPTIAVPVVLLGTFAILAAFGFSINTLTMFGMVLAIGLLVDDAIVVVENVERVMSEEGLPPKEATRKSMGQIQGALVGIA
;
A
#
# COMPACT_ATOMS: atom_id res chain seq x y z
N VAL A 1 14.45 2.16 4.28
CA VAL A 1 13.72 2.11 5.57
C VAL A 1 12.82 0.89 5.67
N MET A 2 11.95 0.60 4.69
CA MET A 2 11.04 -0.57 4.76
C MET A 2 11.72 -1.94 4.99
N TYR A 3 12.84 -2.22 4.29
CA TYR A 3 13.61 -3.46 4.50
C TYR A 3 14.11 -3.61 5.95
N LEU A 4 14.37 -2.48 6.62
CA LEU A 4 14.91 -2.41 7.97
C LEU A 4 13.82 -2.67 9.04
N PHE A 5 12.56 -2.32 8.73
CA PHE A 5 11.41 -2.56 9.60
C PHE A 5 10.86 -3.99 9.46
N LEU A 6 10.77 -4.51 8.24
CA LEU A 6 10.12 -5.80 8.01
C LEU A 6 11.05 -7.01 8.17
N GLN A 7 12.38 -6.84 8.00
CA GLN A 7 13.38 -7.94 7.98
C GLN A 7 13.05 -9.13 7.05
N ASN A 8 11.99 -9.03 6.26
CA ASN A 8 11.51 -10.02 5.32
C ASN A 8 11.45 -9.37 3.92
N PHE A 9 12.29 -9.88 3.02
CA PHE A 9 12.43 -9.37 1.66
C PHE A 9 11.13 -9.48 0.85
N ARG A 10 10.33 -10.53 1.11
CA ARG A 10 9.07 -10.78 0.38
C ARG A 10 7.99 -9.76 0.74
N ALA A 11 7.90 -9.38 2.01
CA ALA A 11 6.98 -8.34 2.49
C ALA A 11 7.34 -6.95 1.93
N THR A 12 8.64 -6.66 1.82
CA THR A 12 9.15 -5.36 1.33
C THR A 12 8.89 -5.14 -0.17
N LEU A 13 8.75 -6.21 -0.94
CA LEU A 13 8.47 -6.15 -2.38
C LEU A 13 7.06 -5.61 -2.68
N ILE A 14 6.10 -5.82 -1.78
CA ILE A 14 4.70 -5.47 -2.03
C ILE A 14 4.52 -3.94 -2.18
N PRO A 15 4.96 -3.08 -1.25
CA PRO A 15 4.84 -1.64 -1.45
C PRO A 15 5.77 -1.11 -2.56
N THR A 16 6.91 -1.76 -2.78
CA THR A 16 7.87 -1.39 -3.84
C THR A 16 7.23 -1.48 -5.24
N ILE A 17 6.35 -2.46 -5.47
CA ILE A 17 5.62 -2.61 -6.72
C ILE A 17 4.34 -1.74 -6.74
N ALA A 18 3.69 -1.57 -5.60
CA ALA A 18 2.45 -0.78 -5.51
C ALA A 18 2.64 0.70 -5.88
N VAL A 19 3.74 1.32 -5.43
CA VAL A 19 4.01 2.74 -5.66
C VAL A 19 4.09 3.08 -7.16
N PRO A 20 4.90 2.40 -8.00
CA PRO A 20 4.90 2.64 -9.44
C PRO A 20 3.55 2.44 -10.11
N VAL A 21 2.79 1.42 -9.73
CA VAL A 21 1.48 1.11 -10.33
C VAL A 21 0.50 2.26 -10.09
N VAL A 22 0.45 2.79 -8.86
CA VAL A 22 -0.47 3.88 -8.54
C VAL A 22 -0.04 5.18 -9.19
N LEU A 23 1.26 5.47 -9.25
CA LEU A 23 1.76 6.66 -9.95
C LEU A 23 1.39 6.64 -11.43
N LEU A 24 1.51 5.49 -12.10
CA LEU A 24 1.05 5.35 -13.49
C LEU A 24 -0.46 5.60 -13.63
N GLY A 25 -1.26 5.09 -12.69
CA GLY A 25 -2.70 5.37 -12.64
C GLY A 25 -3.02 6.85 -12.45
N THR A 26 -2.32 7.52 -11.54
CA THR A 26 -2.45 8.95 -11.29
C THR A 26 -2.08 9.77 -12.53
N PHE A 27 -0.96 9.46 -13.19
CA PHE A 27 -0.58 10.13 -14.43
C PHE A 27 -1.59 9.89 -15.57
N ALA A 28 -2.16 8.68 -15.67
CA ALA A 28 -3.20 8.38 -16.65
C ALA A 28 -4.46 9.24 -16.43
N ILE A 29 -4.90 9.40 -15.17
CA ILE A 29 -6.03 10.27 -14.81
C ILE A 29 -5.69 11.73 -15.10
N LEU A 30 -4.53 12.22 -14.66
CA LEU A 30 -4.11 13.60 -14.92
C LEU A 30 -4.07 13.89 -16.44
N ALA A 31 -3.55 12.96 -17.24
CA ALA A 31 -3.53 13.08 -18.69
C ALA A 31 -4.94 13.07 -19.30
N ALA A 32 -5.85 12.22 -18.81
CA ALA A 32 -7.23 12.15 -19.28
C ALA A 32 -8.02 13.45 -19.03
N PHE A 33 -7.77 14.11 -17.90
CA PHE A 33 -8.40 15.40 -17.55
C PHE A 33 -7.62 16.63 -18.06
N GLY A 34 -6.50 16.43 -18.78
CA GLY A 34 -5.70 17.52 -19.34
C GLY A 34 -4.92 18.35 -18.30
N PHE A 35 -4.68 17.79 -17.11
CA PHE A 35 -3.88 18.46 -16.09
C PHE A 35 -2.38 18.42 -16.44
N SER A 36 -1.69 19.53 -16.17
CA SER A 36 -0.24 19.63 -16.33
C SER A 36 0.51 19.13 -15.10
N ILE A 37 1.68 18.53 -15.28
CA ILE A 37 2.60 18.26 -14.17
C ILE A 37 3.29 19.57 -13.76
N ASN A 38 2.93 20.08 -12.59
CA ASN A 38 3.50 21.29 -11.99
C ASN A 38 3.77 21.08 -10.49
N THR A 39 4.29 22.12 -9.83
CA THR A 39 4.65 22.06 -8.40
C THR A 39 3.48 21.68 -7.49
N LEU A 40 2.25 22.12 -7.79
CA LEU A 40 1.07 21.75 -7.00
C LEU A 40 0.74 20.26 -7.17
N THR A 41 0.72 19.75 -8.40
CA THR A 41 0.46 18.31 -8.64
C THR A 41 1.57 17.43 -8.06
N MET A 42 2.82 17.90 -8.13
CA MET A 42 3.97 17.20 -7.55
C MET A 42 3.89 17.17 -6.02
N PHE A 43 3.48 18.26 -5.39
CA PHE A 43 3.27 18.31 -3.95
C PHE A 43 2.17 17.34 -3.51
N GLY A 44 1.05 17.31 -4.23
CA GLY A 44 -0.02 16.33 -4.01
C GLY A 44 0.44 14.88 -4.18
N MET A 45 1.26 14.60 -5.20
CA MET A 45 1.84 13.26 -5.40
C MET A 45 2.74 12.84 -4.24
N VAL A 46 3.58 13.72 -3.70
CA VAL A 46 4.45 13.40 -2.56
C VAL A 46 3.62 13.04 -1.32
N LEU A 47 2.57 13.81 -1.01
CA LEU A 47 1.66 13.51 0.10
C LEU A 47 0.92 12.18 -0.12
N ALA A 48 0.42 11.95 -1.34
CA ALA A 48 -0.29 10.74 -1.70
C ALA A 48 0.59 9.48 -1.56
N ILE A 49 1.86 9.55 -1.95
CA ILE A 49 2.80 8.42 -1.78
C ILE A 49 2.97 8.07 -0.30
N GLY A 50 3.05 9.07 0.59
CA GLY A 50 3.18 8.84 2.04
C GLY A 50 2.02 8.02 2.59
N LEU A 51 0.79 8.46 2.34
CA LEU A 51 -0.43 7.76 2.76
C LEU A 51 -0.52 6.35 2.13
N LEU A 52 -0.18 6.24 0.85
CA LEU A 52 -0.28 4.98 0.12
C LEU A 52 0.70 3.90 0.62
N VAL A 53 1.93 4.33 0.97
CA VAL A 53 2.93 3.40 1.50
C VAL A 53 2.51 2.91 2.88
N ASP A 54 1.96 3.80 3.72
CA ASP A 54 1.46 3.43 5.05
C ASP A 54 0.35 2.38 4.96
N ASP A 55 -0.63 2.56 4.06
CA ASP A 55 -1.71 1.58 3.83
C ASP A 55 -1.17 0.22 3.38
N ALA A 56 -0.22 0.21 2.44
CA ALA A 56 0.38 -1.01 1.94
C ALA A 56 1.19 -1.75 3.03
N ILE A 57 1.85 -1.02 3.92
CA ILE A 57 2.61 -1.60 5.04
C ILE A 57 1.65 -2.26 6.04
N VAL A 58 0.60 -1.56 6.46
CA VAL A 58 -0.37 -2.07 7.44
C VAL A 58 -1.03 -3.37 6.97
N VAL A 59 -1.37 -3.47 5.68
CA VAL A 59 -1.92 -4.70 5.10
C VAL A 59 -0.95 -5.86 5.22
N VAL A 60 0.30 -5.65 4.79
CA VAL A 60 1.32 -6.71 4.76
C VAL A 60 1.67 -7.16 6.17
N GLU A 61 1.82 -6.21 7.10
CA GLU A 61 2.11 -6.49 8.51
C GLU A 61 0.98 -7.29 9.16
N ASN A 62 -0.29 -6.93 8.94
CA ASN A 62 -1.39 -7.69 9.53
C ASN A 62 -1.48 -9.11 8.94
N VAL A 63 -1.21 -9.30 7.65
CA VAL A 63 -1.14 -10.64 7.04
C VAL A 63 -0.01 -11.46 7.66
N GLU A 64 1.20 -10.91 7.77
CA GLU A 64 2.36 -11.61 8.34
C GLU A 64 2.12 -11.95 9.82
N ARG A 65 1.49 -11.04 10.58
CA ARG A 65 1.09 -11.27 11.97
C ARG A 65 0.14 -12.45 12.09
N VAL A 66 -0.93 -12.49 11.28
CA VAL A 66 -1.90 -13.60 11.29
C VAL A 66 -1.24 -14.92 10.85
N MET A 67 -0.33 -14.89 9.88
CA MET A 67 0.43 -16.08 9.48
C MET A 67 1.34 -16.60 10.59
N SER A 68 2.01 -15.70 11.32
CA SER A 68 2.93 -16.04 12.41
C SER A 68 2.21 -16.52 13.68
N GLU A 69 1.14 -15.83 14.09
CA GLU A 69 0.40 -16.12 15.32
C GLU A 69 -0.49 -17.37 15.18
N GLU A 70 -1.13 -17.56 14.02
CA GLU A 70 -2.13 -18.62 13.83
C GLU A 70 -1.64 -19.77 12.94
N GLY A 71 -0.46 -19.65 12.32
CA GLY A 71 0.09 -20.69 11.44
C GLY A 71 -0.72 -20.94 10.17
N LEU A 72 -1.59 -20.00 9.78
CA LEU A 72 -2.47 -20.16 8.63
C LEU A 72 -1.71 -20.06 7.30
N PRO A 73 -2.16 -20.78 6.25
CA PRO A 73 -1.60 -20.63 4.92
C PRO A 73 -1.87 -19.23 4.36
N PRO A 74 -0.99 -18.69 3.48
CA PRO A 74 -1.03 -17.28 3.05
C PRO A 74 -2.39 -16.80 2.52
N LYS A 75 -3.10 -17.67 1.79
CA LYS A 75 -4.42 -17.37 1.23
C LYS A 75 -5.48 -17.18 2.32
N GLU A 76 -5.48 -18.05 3.33
CA GLU A 76 -6.43 -17.99 4.44
C GLU A 76 -6.11 -16.83 5.38
N ALA A 77 -4.81 -16.63 5.66
CA ALA A 77 -4.34 -15.51 6.46
C ALA A 77 -4.69 -14.17 5.82
N THR A 78 -4.54 -14.04 4.50
CA THR A 78 -4.94 -12.84 3.76
C THR A 78 -6.46 -12.61 3.87
N ARG A 79 -7.27 -13.65 3.68
CA ARG A 79 -8.73 -13.53 3.78
C ARG A 79 -9.18 -13.11 5.18
N LYS A 80 -8.56 -13.67 6.22
CA LYS A 80 -8.84 -13.33 7.61
C LYS A 80 -8.39 -11.92 7.95
N SER A 81 -7.18 -11.57 7.54
CA SER A 81 -6.58 -10.23 7.71
C SER A 81 -7.48 -9.16 7.09
N MET A 82 -7.91 -9.34 5.83
CA MET A 82 -8.81 -8.39 5.17
C MET A 82 -10.13 -8.20 5.93
N GLY A 83 -10.69 -9.25 6.53
CA GLY A 83 -11.87 -9.12 7.38
C GLY A 83 -11.67 -8.27 8.65
N GLN A 84 -10.44 -8.12 9.13
CA GLN A 84 -10.10 -7.31 10.30
C GLN A 84 -9.84 -5.84 9.94
N ILE A 85 -9.13 -5.58 8.84
CA ILE A 85 -8.62 -4.23 8.52
C ILE A 85 -9.43 -3.51 7.44
N GLN A 86 -10.29 -4.19 6.67
CA GLN A 86 -11.04 -3.57 5.57
C GLN A 86 -11.86 -2.34 6.03
N GLY A 87 -12.52 -2.43 7.18
CA GLY A 87 -13.28 -1.31 7.73
C GLY A 87 -12.40 -0.11 8.10
N ALA A 88 -11.18 -0.37 8.60
CA ALA A 88 -10.22 0.69 8.91
C ALA A 88 -9.67 1.34 7.64
N LEU A 89 -9.30 0.55 6.63
CA LEU A 89 -8.80 1.05 5.34
C LEU A 89 -9.82 1.92 4.61
N VAL A 90 -11.10 1.51 4.58
CA VAL A 90 -12.16 2.32 3.95
C VAL A 90 -12.47 3.57 4.75
N GLY A 91 -12.31 3.54 6.08
CA GLY A 91 -12.57 4.71 6.94
C GLY A 91 -11.49 5.80 6.88
N ILE A 92 -10.29 5.47 6.40
CA ILE A 92 -9.16 6.40 6.24
C ILE A 92 -9.23 7.12 4.87
N ALA A 93 -9.84 6.49 3.86
CA ALA A 93 -9.92 6.98 2.47
C ALA A 93 -10.99 8.06 2.23
#